data_AF-A0A2Z5BSB5-F1
#
_entry.id   AF-A0A2Z5BSB5-F1
#
_cell.length_a   1.000
_cell.length_b   1.000
_cell.length_c   1.000
_cell.angle_alpha   90.00
_cell.angle_beta   90.00
_cell.angle_gamma   90.00
#
_symmetry.space_group_name_H-M   'P 1'
#
loop_
_entity.id
_entity.type
_entity.pdbx_description
1 polymer ?
#
loop_
_entity_poly.entity_id
_entity_poly.type
_entity_poly.pdbx_seq_one_letter_code
_entity_poly.pdbx_strand_id
1 'polypeptide(L)'
;MRIMLKLVLDCDADAAWRALHSPRAVADLYGPFVQLVPMAAEGLPSRLEAGADVPVRMSIAGRITLGQQLIHVSERHMDDANGPVRIFRDSGIPLTGPLAALDVWDHQMAVSPAPGDPSRTLWRDRLVIGGAAAAALWPVLWATWQWRGARLKALAPTWAYDPDTVQSVPGDASTR
;
A
#
# COMPACT_ATOMS: atom_id res chain seq x y z
N MET A 1 -6.04 18.53 -5.41
CA MET A 1 -5.35 18.00 -6.61
C MET A 1 -5.34 16.48 -6.57
N ARG A 2 -5.19 15.80 -7.71
CA ARG A 2 -5.21 14.33 -7.80
C ARG A 2 -3.92 13.81 -8.44
N ILE A 3 -3.46 12.65 -7.99
CA ILE A 3 -2.39 11.85 -8.62
C ILE A 3 -2.94 10.44 -8.79
N MET A 4 -2.76 9.84 -9.95
CA MET A 4 -3.36 8.55 -10.28
C MET A 4 -2.36 7.61 -10.95
N LEU A 5 -2.50 6.31 -10.69
CA LEU A 5 -1.85 5.23 -11.44
C LEU A 5 -2.90 4.21 -11.85
N LYS A 6 -2.72 3.61 -13.03
CA LYS A 6 -3.49 2.46 -13.49
C LYS A 6 -2.55 1.48 -14.18
N LEU A 7 -2.36 0.32 -13.59
CA LEU A 7 -1.33 -0.64 -13.97
C LEU A 7 -1.93 -2.05 -14.02
N VAL A 8 -1.36 -2.91 -14.86
CA VAL A 8 -1.56 -4.36 -14.74
C VAL A 8 -0.32 -4.94 -14.08
N LEU A 9 -0.49 -5.61 -12.95
CA LEU A 9 0.57 -6.22 -12.15
C LEU A 9 0.64 -7.73 -12.40
N ASP A 10 1.84 -8.29 -12.28
CA ASP A 10 2.11 -9.71 -12.47
C ASP A 10 1.96 -10.47 -11.15
N CYS A 11 0.72 -10.53 -10.67
CA CYS A 11 0.23 -11.33 -9.55
C CYS A 11 -1.30 -11.35 -9.61
N ASP A 12 -1.93 -12.35 -9.00
CA ASP A 12 -3.37 -12.37 -8.86
C ASP A 12 -3.86 -11.28 -7.89
N ALA A 13 -5.16 -10.97 -7.96
CA ALA A 13 -5.75 -9.90 -7.17
C ALA A 13 -5.70 -10.17 -5.66
N ASP A 14 -5.67 -11.43 -5.23
CA ASP A 14 -5.62 -11.82 -3.82
C ASP A 14 -4.22 -11.58 -3.25
N ALA A 15 -3.17 -11.93 -4.00
CA ALA A 15 -1.79 -11.59 -3.67
C ALA A 15 -1.59 -10.08 -3.55
N ALA A 16 -2.11 -9.30 -4.51
CA ALA A 16 -2.07 -7.84 -4.44
C ALA A 16 -2.83 -7.29 -3.22
N TRP A 17 -3.99 -7.88 -2.89
CA TRP A 17 -4.76 -7.51 -1.71
C TRP A 17 -4.01 -7.81 -0.41
N ARG A 18 -3.42 -9.01 -0.27
CA ARG A 18 -2.56 -9.35 0.87
C ARG A 18 -1.38 -8.39 1.00
N ALA A 19 -0.71 -8.07 -0.11
CA ALA A 19 0.42 -7.14 -0.13
C ALA A 19 0.02 -5.72 0.32
N LEU A 20 -1.17 -5.24 -0.07
CA LEU A 20 -1.70 -3.95 0.41
C LEU A 20 -1.83 -3.88 1.93
N HIS A 21 -2.14 -5.01 2.57
CA HIS A 21 -2.29 -5.08 4.02
C HIS A 21 -0.97 -5.37 4.73
N SER A 22 0.15 -5.54 4.03
CA SER A 22 1.44 -5.80 4.67
C SER A 22 2.24 -4.51 4.80
N PRO A 23 2.47 -3.98 6.03
CA PRO A 23 3.34 -2.82 6.21
C PRO A 23 4.74 -3.00 5.62
N ARG A 24 5.25 -4.23 5.64
CA ARG A 24 6.52 -4.59 5.01
C ARG A 24 6.46 -4.39 3.49
N ALA A 25 5.48 -4.98 2.80
CA ALA A 25 5.34 -4.84 1.36
C ALA A 25 5.11 -3.37 0.95
N VAL A 26 4.34 -2.62 1.75
CA VAL A 26 4.14 -1.17 1.54
C VAL A 26 5.45 -0.39 1.70
N ALA A 27 6.26 -0.70 2.73
CA ALA A 27 7.56 -0.06 2.94
C ALA A 27 8.52 -0.31 1.76
N ASP A 28 8.54 -1.52 1.21
CA ASP A 28 9.42 -1.90 0.09
C ASP A 28 9.15 -1.09 -1.20
N LEU A 29 7.97 -0.47 -1.32
CA LEU A 29 7.61 0.40 -2.44
C LEU A 29 8.32 1.77 -2.40
N TYR A 30 8.84 2.16 -1.24
CA TYR A 30 9.59 3.41 -1.06
C TYR A 30 11.07 3.19 -0.74
N GLY A 31 11.46 1.94 -0.46
CA GLY A 31 12.87 1.54 -0.32
C GLY A 31 13.69 1.70 -1.62
N PRO A 32 15.01 1.91 -1.51
CA PRO A 32 15.81 2.02 -0.28
C PRO A 32 15.75 3.41 0.36
N PHE A 33 15.01 4.36 -0.21
CA PHE A 33 15.10 5.76 0.15
C PHE A 33 14.31 6.11 1.39
N VAL A 34 13.03 5.71 1.46
CA VAL A 34 12.17 6.02 2.60
C VAL A 34 11.93 4.77 3.43
N GLN A 35 12.14 4.89 4.73
CA GLN A 35 11.86 3.86 5.71
C GLN A 35 10.62 4.25 6.52
N LEU A 36 9.69 3.32 6.67
CA LEU A 36 8.56 3.43 7.61
C LEU A 36 9.01 2.89 8.96
N VAL A 37 9.19 3.79 9.92
CA VAL A 37 9.62 3.45 11.28
C VAL A 37 8.39 3.49 12.19
N PRO A 38 8.00 2.37 12.84
CA PRO A 38 6.88 2.37 13.77
C PRO A 38 7.15 3.31 14.94
N MET A 39 6.10 3.99 15.41
CA MET A 39 6.20 4.81 16.62
C MET A 39 5.72 4.07 17.88
N ALA A 40 4.95 3.01 17.72
CA ALA A 40 4.53 2.13 18.81
C ALA A 40 5.65 1.14 19.20
N ALA A 41 5.70 0.75 20.47
CA ALA A 41 6.78 -0.09 21.01
C ALA A 41 6.73 -1.53 20.48
N GLU A 42 5.53 -2.02 20.19
CA GLU A 42 5.20 -3.30 19.56
C GLU A 42 5.62 -3.39 18.09
N GLY A 43 6.03 -2.28 17.47
CA GLY A 43 6.45 -2.23 16.08
C GLY A 43 5.30 -2.01 15.09
N LEU A 44 5.53 -2.37 13.81
CA LEU A 44 4.45 -2.38 12.82
C LEU A 44 3.66 -3.69 12.97
N PRO A 45 2.32 -3.65 12.81
CA PRO A 45 1.55 -4.88 12.80
C PRO A 45 1.99 -5.76 11.62
N SER A 46 1.78 -7.07 11.73
CA SER A 46 2.02 -7.98 10.60
C SER A 46 1.06 -7.71 9.44
N ARG A 47 -0.14 -7.20 9.76
CA ARG A 47 -1.21 -6.88 8.82
C ARG A 47 -1.95 -5.59 9.23
N LEU A 48 -2.22 -4.72 8.27
CA LEU A 48 -3.05 -3.52 8.41
C LEU A 48 -4.51 -3.91 8.25
N GLU A 49 -5.27 -3.98 9.33
CA GLU A 49 -6.71 -4.28 9.27
C GLU A 49 -7.55 -3.01 9.13
N ALA A 50 -8.77 -3.14 8.58
CA ALA A 50 -9.76 -2.07 8.62
C ALA A 50 -9.98 -1.55 10.06
N GLY A 51 -9.97 -0.22 10.21
CA GLY A 51 -10.05 0.46 11.51
C GLY A 51 -8.70 0.63 12.21
N ALA A 52 -7.59 0.12 11.66
CA ALA A 52 -6.28 0.32 12.24
C ALA A 52 -5.81 1.77 12.14
N ASP A 53 -5.24 2.26 13.24
CA ASP A 53 -4.55 3.53 13.36
C ASP A 53 -3.07 3.25 13.67
N VAL A 54 -2.18 3.45 12.69
CA VAL A 54 -0.76 3.08 12.80
C VAL A 54 0.12 4.31 12.64
N PRO A 55 0.62 4.89 13.74
CA PRO A 55 1.54 6.02 13.68
C PRO A 55 2.92 5.57 13.23
N VAL A 56 3.42 6.21 12.17
CA VAL A 56 4.73 5.93 11.58
C VAL A 56 5.53 7.21 11.42
N ARG A 57 6.84 7.09 11.58
CA ARG A 57 7.80 8.11 11.17
C ARG A 57 8.41 7.71 9.85
N MET A 58 8.43 8.64 8.89
CA MET A 58 9.14 8.45 7.63
C MET A 58 10.54 9.03 7.76
N SER A 59 11.55 8.27 7.35
CA SER A 59 12.94 8.75 7.33
C SER A 59 13.65 8.39 6.05
N ILE A 60 14.56 9.27 5.59
CA ILE A 60 15.49 8.98 4.51
C ILE A 60 16.76 8.37 5.10
N ALA A 61 17.11 7.18 4.61
CA ALA A 61 18.30 6.42 5.01
C ALA A 61 18.46 6.28 6.55
N GLY A 62 17.34 6.29 7.30
CA GLY A 62 17.31 6.22 8.76
C GLY A 62 17.83 7.48 9.49
N ARG A 63 18.19 8.55 8.78
CA ARG A 63 18.88 9.72 9.35
C ARG A 63 18.10 11.02 9.26
N ILE A 64 17.43 11.26 8.13
CA ILE A 64 16.69 12.51 7.90
C ILE A 64 15.21 12.23 8.09
N THR A 65 14.59 12.81 9.12
CA THR A 65 13.15 12.66 9.34
C THR A 65 12.38 13.50 8.34
N LEU A 66 11.53 12.85 7.53
CA LEU A 66 10.64 13.52 6.58
C LEU A 66 9.36 14.02 7.25
N GLY A 67 8.92 13.33 8.28
CA GLY A 67 7.68 13.64 8.98
C GLY A 67 7.15 12.43 9.72
N GLN A 68 6.04 12.65 10.42
CA GLN A 68 5.24 11.63 11.07
C GLN A 68 3.88 11.58 10.38
N GLN A 69 3.33 10.39 10.23
CA GLN A 69 2.08 10.12 9.55
C GLN A 69 1.27 9.18 10.45
N LEU A 70 0.01 9.47 10.65
CA LEU A 70 -0.95 8.46 11.07
C LEU A 70 -1.46 7.77 9.82
N ILE A 71 -1.38 6.45 9.76
CA ILE A 71 -2.09 5.65 8.74
C ILE A 71 -3.45 5.29 9.35
N HIS A 72 -4.53 5.58 8.64
CA HIS A 72 -5.88 5.19 9.04
C HIS A 72 -6.53 4.34 7.96
N VAL A 73 -6.79 3.07 8.27
CA VAL A 73 -7.21 2.09 7.27
C VAL A 73 -8.72 1.96 7.24
N SER A 74 -9.28 2.05 6.05
CA SER A 74 -10.65 1.63 5.77
C SER A 74 -10.71 0.89 4.45
N GLU A 75 -11.73 0.06 4.30
CA GLU A 75 -11.89 -0.80 3.13
C GLU A 75 -13.28 -0.68 2.53
N ARG A 76 -13.36 -0.92 1.23
CA ARG A 76 -14.63 -1.04 0.51
C ARG A 76 -14.55 -2.13 -0.54
N HIS A 77 -15.59 -2.95 -0.59
CA HIS A 77 -15.77 -3.99 -1.60
C HIS A 77 -16.96 -3.59 -2.48
N MET A 78 -16.83 -3.78 -3.78
CA MET A 78 -17.89 -3.48 -4.76
C MET A 78 -17.71 -4.35 -6.00
N ASP A 79 -18.75 -4.42 -6.82
CA ASP A 79 -18.69 -5.02 -8.14
C ASP A 79 -18.76 -3.93 -9.22
N ASP A 80 -17.92 -4.04 -10.24
CA ASP A 80 -18.05 -3.27 -11.48
C ASP A 80 -18.40 -4.19 -12.66
N ALA A 81 -18.53 -3.64 -13.86
CA ALA A 81 -18.87 -4.41 -15.06
C ALA A 81 -17.89 -5.56 -15.38
N ASN A 82 -16.71 -5.57 -14.75
CA ASN A 82 -15.63 -6.54 -14.92
C ASN A 82 -15.43 -7.43 -13.68
N GLY A 83 -16.35 -7.38 -12.70
CA GLY A 83 -16.34 -8.21 -11.50
C GLY A 83 -15.90 -7.48 -10.23
N PRO A 84 -15.42 -8.21 -9.21
CA PRO A 84 -15.19 -7.67 -7.88
C PRO A 84 -13.97 -6.72 -7.85
N VAL A 85 -14.14 -5.63 -7.13
CA VAL A 85 -13.12 -4.60 -6.86
C VAL A 85 -13.01 -4.41 -5.36
N ARG A 86 -11.79 -4.57 -4.86
CA ARG A 86 -11.45 -4.33 -3.45
C ARG A 86 -10.64 -3.06 -3.34
N ILE A 87 -11.00 -2.21 -2.41
CA ILE A 87 -10.45 -0.86 -2.28
C ILE A 87 -9.92 -0.69 -0.86
N PHE A 88 -8.62 -0.55 -0.75
CA PHE A 88 -7.93 -0.14 0.46
C PHE A 88 -7.84 1.38 0.46
N ARG A 89 -8.15 2.01 1.59
CA ARG A 89 -8.06 3.46 1.76
C ARG A 89 -7.22 3.78 2.98
N ASP A 90 -6.17 4.56 2.77
CA ASP A 90 -5.48 5.30 3.83
C ASP A 90 -5.97 6.76 3.82
N SER A 91 -6.70 7.12 4.86
CA SER A 91 -7.17 8.50 5.08
C SER A 91 -6.57 9.11 6.34
N GLY A 92 -5.43 8.58 6.79
CA GLY A 92 -4.74 9.12 7.94
C GLY A 92 -4.10 10.48 7.64
N ILE A 93 -3.62 11.15 8.69
CA ILE A 93 -3.16 12.54 8.62
C ILE A 93 -1.64 12.64 8.78
N PRO A 94 -0.99 13.54 8.03
CA PRO A 94 0.37 13.96 8.37
C PRO A 94 0.39 14.74 9.68
N LEU A 95 1.22 14.29 10.62
CA LEU A 95 1.36 14.86 11.96
C LEU A 95 2.47 15.92 12.01
N THR A 96 3.57 15.70 11.27
CA THR A 96 4.71 16.63 11.21
C THR A 96 5.38 16.63 9.84
N GLY A 97 6.25 17.60 9.58
CA GLY A 97 7.03 17.69 8.34
C GLY A 97 6.25 18.37 7.19
N PRO A 98 6.81 18.41 5.97
CA PRO A 98 6.22 19.15 4.86
C PRO A 98 4.79 18.72 4.51
N LEU A 99 4.46 17.44 4.70
CA LEU A 99 3.11 16.93 4.42
C LEU A 99 2.06 17.45 5.41
N ALA A 100 2.45 17.87 6.62
CA ALA A 100 1.52 18.45 7.60
C ALA A 100 0.96 19.82 7.18
N ALA A 101 1.47 20.40 6.09
CA ALA A 101 0.89 21.58 5.45
C ALA A 101 -0.28 21.26 4.49
N LEU A 102 -0.63 19.99 4.31
CA LEU A 102 -1.79 19.56 3.53
C LEU A 102 -3.03 19.47 4.43
N ASP A 103 -4.15 19.99 3.93
CA ASP A 103 -5.45 19.90 4.61
C ASP A 103 -6.16 18.56 4.34
N VAL A 104 -5.78 17.88 3.26
CA VAL A 104 -6.39 16.63 2.82
C VAL A 104 -5.30 15.65 2.40
N TRP A 105 -5.42 14.43 2.89
CA TRP A 105 -4.73 13.24 2.42
C TRP A 105 -5.75 12.11 2.28
N ASP A 106 -6.05 11.69 1.05
CA ASP A 106 -6.96 10.58 0.76
C ASP A 106 -6.31 9.68 -0.29
N HIS A 107 -5.71 8.58 0.16
CA HIS A 107 -5.04 7.60 -0.68
C HIS A 107 -5.90 6.35 -0.80
N GLN A 108 -6.32 6.04 -2.03
CA GLN A 108 -7.10 4.85 -2.33
C GLN A 108 -6.38 3.96 -3.34
N MET A 109 -6.33 2.67 -3.03
CA MET A 109 -5.73 1.64 -3.85
C MET A 109 -6.77 0.56 -4.11
N ALA A 110 -7.13 0.38 -5.37
CA ALA A 110 -8.12 -0.59 -5.80
C ALA A 110 -7.46 -1.72 -6.59
N VAL A 111 -7.82 -2.96 -6.26
CA VAL A 111 -7.37 -4.18 -6.93
C VAL A 111 -8.56 -4.97 -7.44
N SER A 112 -8.42 -5.52 -8.63
CA SER A 112 -9.38 -6.43 -9.26
C SER A 112 -8.62 -7.35 -10.22
N PRO A 113 -9.23 -8.46 -10.68
CA PRO A 113 -8.68 -9.23 -11.80
C PRO A 113 -8.42 -8.32 -13.02
N ALA A 114 -7.36 -8.58 -13.77
CA ALA A 114 -7.06 -7.85 -14.99
C ALA A 114 -8.04 -8.26 -16.10
N PRO A 115 -8.59 -7.31 -16.88
CA PRO A 115 -9.44 -7.65 -18.01
C PRO A 115 -8.71 -8.57 -19.00
N GLY A 116 -9.32 -9.71 -19.33
CA GLY A 116 -8.76 -10.71 -20.25
C GLY A 116 -7.73 -11.66 -19.65
N ASP A 117 -7.24 -11.41 -18.42
CA ASP A 117 -6.31 -12.30 -17.73
C ASP A 117 -6.52 -12.22 -16.20
N PRO A 118 -7.38 -13.09 -15.64
CA PRO A 118 -7.67 -13.07 -14.21
C PRO A 118 -6.51 -13.53 -13.31
N SER A 119 -5.45 -14.10 -13.89
CA SER A 119 -4.21 -14.42 -13.14
C SER A 119 -3.39 -13.18 -12.79
N ARG A 120 -3.74 -12.03 -13.38
CA ARG A 120 -3.07 -10.74 -13.17
C ARG A 120 -4.00 -9.76 -12.48
N THR A 121 -3.42 -8.70 -11.91
CA THR A 121 -4.16 -7.68 -11.17
C THR A 121 -4.26 -6.39 -11.96
N LEU A 122 -5.47 -5.86 -12.12
CA LEU A 122 -5.68 -4.45 -12.43
C LEU A 122 -5.55 -3.63 -11.14
N TRP A 123 -4.41 -2.94 -10.99
CA TRP A 123 -4.13 -2.04 -9.88
C TRP A 123 -4.47 -0.60 -10.25
N ARG A 124 -5.19 0.09 -9.37
CA ARG A 124 -5.57 1.51 -9.53
C ARG A 124 -5.21 2.26 -8.26
N ASP A 125 -4.37 3.28 -8.37
CA ASP A 125 -3.96 4.14 -7.27
C ASP A 125 -4.55 5.55 -7.48
N ARG A 126 -5.11 6.15 -6.43
CA ARG A 126 -5.60 7.53 -6.43
C ARG A 126 -5.20 8.19 -5.12
N LEU A 127 -4.33 9.19 -5.22
CA LEU A 127 -4.08 10.13 -4.13
C LEU A 127 -4.81 11.44 -4.39
N VAL A 128 -5.51 11.94 -3.37
CA VAL A 128 -6.05 13.30 -3.35
C VAL A 128 -5.38 14.07 -2.23
N ILE A 129 -4.82 15.20 -2.62
CA ILE A 129 -4.22 16.18 -1.70
C ILE A 129 -4.96 17.52 -1.78
N GLY A 130 -5.02 18.24 -0.68
CA GLY A 130 -5.74 19.52 -0.56
C GLY A 130 -4.98 20.54 0.27
N GLY A 131 -5.48 21.77 0.27
CA GLY A 131 -4.89 22.90 0.97
C GLY A 131 -3.92 23.73 0.13
N ALA A 132 -3.50 24.87 0.69
CA ALA A 132 -2.68 25.87 -0.01
C ALA A 132 -1.31 25.30 -0.44
N ALA A 133 -0.73 24.40 0.35
CA ALA A 133 0.56 23.78 0.04
C ALA A 133 0.48 22.71 -1.06
N ALA A 134 -0.72 22.23 -1.41
CA ALA A 134 -0.89 21.12 -2.35
C ALA A 134 -0.25 21.40 -3.72
N ALA A 135 -0.37 22.63 -4.23
CA ALA A 135 0.20 22.99 -5.53
C ALA A 135 1.73 22.90 -5.55
N ALA A 136 2.40 23.32 -4.47
CA ALA A 136 3.84 23.25 -4.35
C ALA A 136 4.35 21.81 -4.13
N LEU A 137 3.60 20.99 -3.38
CA LEU A 137 3.98 19.62 -3.06
C LEU A 137 3.64 18.62 -4.18
N TRP A 138 2.69 18.96 -5.07
CA TRP A 138 2.19 18.04 -6.10
C TRP A 138 3.27 17.48 -7.02
N PRO A 139 4.24 18.25 -7.55
CA PRO A 139 5.26 17.69 -8.45
C PRO A 139 6.14 16.62 -7.77
N VAL A 140 6.48 16.84 -6.50
CA VAL A 140 7.28 15.90 -5.69
C VAL A 140 6.49 14.63 -5.41
N LEU A 141 5.22 14.77 -4.99
CA LEU A 141 4.34 13.64 -4.75
C LEU A 141 4.05 12.87 -6.05
N TRP A 142 3.86 13.57 -7.17
CA TRP A 142 3.66 12.94 -8.47
C TRP A 142 4.86 12.08 -8.87
N ALA A 143 6.07 12.60 -8.73
CA ALA A 143 7.30 11.86 -9.01
C ALA A 143 7.44 10.63 -8.09
N THR A 144 7.10 10.78 -6.81
CA THR A 144 7.06 9.67 -5.84
C THR A 144 6.05 8.60 -6.25
N TRP A 145 4.89 8.99 -6.79
CA TRP A 145 3.91 8.04 -7.32
C TRP A 145 4.39 7.35 -8.60
N GLN A 146 5.13 8.02 -9.49
CA GLN A 146 5.72 7.35 -10.65
C GLN A 146 6.76 6.30 -10.22
N TRP A 147 7.61 6.64 -9.25
CA TRP A 147 8.53 5.69 -8.63
C TRP A 147 7.79 4.50 -8.03
N ARG A 148 6.76 4.77 -7.22
CA ARG A 148 5.88 3.74 -6.65
C ARG A 148 5.30 2.84 -7.74
N GLY A 149 4.83 3.41 -8.85
CA GLY A 149 4.31 2.64 -9.98
C GLY A 149 5.34 1.68 -10.58
N ALA A 150 6.60 2.11 -10.72
CA ALA A 150 7.69 1.24 -11.16
C ALA A 150 7.99 0.13 -10.14
N ARG A 151 8.01 0.46 -8.84
CA ARG A 151 8.23 -0.50 -7.75
C ARG A 151 7.10 -1.52 -7.64
N LEU A 152 5.85 -1.11 -7.81
CA LEU A 152 4.69 -2.02 -7.86
C LEU A 152 4.88 -3.10 -8.93
N LYS A 153 5.27 -2.71 -10.15
CA LYS A 153 5.54 -3.67 -11.23
C LYS A 153 6.70 -4.61 -10.91
N ALA A 154 7.76 -4.08 -10.29
CA ALA A 154 8.95 -4.87 -9.97
C ALA A 154 8.72 -5.87 -8.82
N LEU A 155 7.89 -5.52 -7.84
CA LEU A 155 7.66 -6.33 -6.65
C LEU A 155 6.46 -7.27 -6.76
N ALA A 156 5.46 -6.95 -7.58
CA ALA A 156 4.24 -7.77 -7.71
C ALA A 156 4.48 -9.27 -7.93
N PRO A 157 5.42 -9.71 -8.79
CA PRO A 157 5.72 -11.14 -8.97
C PRO A 157 6.11 -11.87 -7.68
N THR A 158 6.63 -11.15 -6.68
CA THR A 158 7.09 -11.72 -5.42
C THR A 158 5.99 -11.91 -4.38
N TRP A 159 4.79 -11.36 -4.61
CA TRP A 159 3.67 -11.42 -3.65
C TRP A 159 2.85 -12.71 -3.72
N ALA A 160 3.09 -13.55 -4.73
CA ALA A 160 2.42 -14.84 -4.87
C ALA A 160 2.76 -15.81 -3.71
N TYR A 161 3.83 -15.55 -2.96
CA TYR A 161 4.20 -16.35 -1.80
C TYR A 161 3.21 -16.16 -0.64
N ASP A 162 2.54 -17.24 -0.23
CA ASP A 162 1.66 -17.31 0.94
C ASP A 162 2.29 -18.22 2.02
N PRO A 163 2.82 -17.67 3.12
CA PRO A 163 3.44 -18.48 4.18
C PRO A 163 2.44 -19.42 4.88
N ASP A 164 1.14 -19.11 4.90
CA ASP A 164 0.15 -19.91 5.61
C ASP A 164 -0.23 -21.18 4.84
N THR A 165 -0.08 -21.19 3.51
CA THR A 165 -0.30 -22.39 2.69
C THR A 165 0.74 -23.49 2.94
N VAL A 166 1.98 -23.13 3.29
CA VAL A 166 3.10 -24.08 3.47
C VAL A 166 2.97 -24.89 4.78
N GLN A 167 2.29 -24.35 5.80
CA GLN A 167 2.03 -25.09 7.05
C GLN A 167 0.94 -26.17 6.92
N SER A 168 0.19 -26.21 5.81
CA SER A 168 -0.95 -27.12 5.66
C SER A 168 -0.62 -28.48 5.04
N VAL A 169 0.66 -28.81 4.77
CA VAL A 169 1.04 -30.16 4.29
C VAL A 169 0.73 -31.15 5.42
N PRO A 170 -0.27 -32.05 5.26
CA PRO A 170 -0.53 -33.08 6.26
C PRO A 170 0.69 -33.99 6.27
N GLY A 171 1.35 -34.10 7.41
CA GLY A 171 2.40 -35.08 7.62
C GLY A 171 1.86 -36.45 7.23
N ASP A 172 2.57 -37.10 6.31
CA ASP A 172 2.34 -38.47 5.86
C ASP A 172 2.09 -39.37 7.08
N ALA A 173 0.82 -39.73 7.30
CA ALA A 173 0.43 -40.65 8.36
C ALA A 173 0.79 -42.07 7.91
N SER A 174 2.09 -42.33 7.80
CA SER A 174 2.61 -43.68 7.77
C SER A 174 2.57 -44.20 9.20
N THR A 175 1.55 -45.00 9.53
CA THR A 175 1.69 -46.03 10.58
C THR A 175 0.61 -47.11 10.46
N ARG A 176 1.15 -48.34 10.29
CA ARG A 176 0.59 -49.69 10.46
C ARG A 176 -0.13 -50.34 9.29
#